data_AF-A0A8R7R0X2-F1
#
_entry.id   AF-A0A8R7R0X2-F1
#
_cell.length_a   1.000
_cell.length_b   1.000
_cell.length_c   1.000
_cell.angle_alpha   90.00
_cell.angle_beta   90.00
_cell.angle_gamma   90.00
#
_symmetry.space_group_name_H-M   'P 1'
#
loop_
_entity.id
_entity.type
_entity.pdbx_description
1 polymer ?
#
loop_
_entity_poly.entity_id
_entity_poly.type
_entity_poly.pdbx_seq_one_letter_code
_entity_poly.pdbx_strand_id
1 'polypeptide(L)'
;MQTLGAANDVYEFVKSIGRFKETKRTDGISTSDIIKRILKDYNQYIMRNLTRGYSRKDLGVSYVKEKQLRVNMGITKLKEKVKEHQEKFHSAAKIAGKQSCGVYGEY
;
A
#
# COMPACT_ATOMS: atom_id res chain seq x y z
N MET A 1 17.67 17.94 -0.09
CA MET A 1 18.69 16.87 -0.15
C MET A 1 19.72 17.31 -1.16
N GLN A 2 20.91 17.68 -0.70
CA GLN A 2 21.97 18.31 -1.48
C GLN A 2 23.07 17.26 -1.67
N THR A 3 23.44 16.94 -2.91
CA THR A 3 24.51 15.98 -3.21
C THR A 3 25.83 16.72 -3.37
N LEU A 4 26.78 16.43 -2.49
CA LEU A 4 28.18 16.86 -2.57
C LEU A 4 28.87 16.13 -3.72
N GLY A 5 29.42 16.88 -4.69
CA GLY A 5 30.21 16.33 -5.80
C GLY A 5 30.15 17.19 -7.06
N ALA A 6 30.95 18.25 -7.09
CA ALA A 6 31.01 19.23 -8.18
C ALA A 6 31.61 18.64 -9.47
N ALA A 7 30.76 18.25 -10.41
CA ALA A 7 31.02 18.24 -11.84
C ALA A 7 29.66 18.42 -12.54
N ASN A 8 29.50 19.49 -13.32
CA ASN A 8 28.23 19.82 -13.95
C ASN A 8 27.76 18.71 -14.92
N ASP A 9 28.70 17.93 -15.47
CA ASP A 9 28.45 16.69 -16.21
C ASP A 9 29.75 15.89 -16.38
N VAL A 10 29.78 14.63 -15.97
CA VAL A 10 30.97 13.75 -16.15
C VAL A 10 31.23 13.42 -17.63
N TYR A 11 30.23 13.60 -18.50
CA TYR A 11 30.33 13.33 -19.94
C TYR A 11 30.70 14.55 -20.80
N GLU A 12 31.11 15.68 -20.20
CA GLU A 12 31.39 16.93 -20.93
C GLU A 12 32.42 16.77 -22.05
N PHE A 13 33.55 16.08 -21.78
CA PHE A 13 34.59 15.83 -22.77
C PHE A 13 34.09 15.04 -23.99
N VAL A 14 33.33 13.96 -23.78
CA VAL A 14 32.84 13.13 -24.90
C VAL A 14 31.74 13.84 -25.70
N LYS A 15 31.01 14.76 -25.07
CA LYS A 15 30.06 15.66 -25.73
C LYS A 15 30.77 16.67 -26.63
N SER A 16 31.85 17.30 -26.16
CA SER A 16 32.55 18.35 -26.92
C SER A 16 33.24 17.84 -28.20
N ILE A 17 33.73 16.60 -28.19
CA ILE A 17 34.34 15.97 -29.37
C ILE A 17 33.33 15.27 -30.30
N GLY A 18 32.02 15.44 -30.07
CA GLY A 18 30.95 14.88 -30.91
C GLY A 18 30.79 13.35 -30.83
N ARG A 19 31.25 12.72 -29.73
CA ARG A 19 31.20 11.26 -29.53
C ARG A 19 30.11 10.80 -28.57
N PHE A 20 29.22 11.68 -28.12
CA PHE A 20 28.10 11.37 -27.24
C PHE A 20 26.77 11.29 -28.03
N LYS A 21 26.03 10.19 -27.87
CA LYS A 21 24.68 10.03 -28.44
C LYS A 21 23.66 10.03 -27.30
N GLU A 22 22.80 11.03 -27.27
CA GLU A 22 21.72 11.11 -26.30
C GLU A 22 20.68 10.00 -26.50
N THR A 23 20.25 9.41 -25.38
CA THR A 23 19.16 8.44 -25.31
C THR A 23 18.03 8.99 -24.46
N LYS A 24 16.78 8.67 -24.81
CA LYS A 24 15.63 8.99 -23.97
C LYS A 24 15.48 7.95 -22.88
N ARG A 25 15.16 8.39 -21.66
CA ARG A 25 14.77 7.48 -20.58
C ARG A 25 13.40 6.88 -20.90
N THR A 26 13.17 5.66 -20.42
CA THR A 26 11.84 5.05 -20.43
C THR A 26 11.06 5.58 -19.23
N ASP A 27 9.89 6.15 -19.48
CA ASP A 27 9.02 6.65 -18.42
C ASP A 27 8.42 5.51 -17.61
N GLY A 28 8.20 5.76 -16.31
CA GLY A 28 7.54 4.81 -15.41
C GLY A 28 8.40 3.61 -14.97
N ILE A 29 9.66 3.53 -15.40
CA ILE A 29 10.61 2.50 -14.95
C ILE A 29 11.95 3.10 -14.51
N SER A 30 12.32 2.79 -13.28
CA SER A 30 13.64 3.04 -12.73
C SER A 30 13.92 2.08 -11.59
N THR A 31 15.19 1.88 -11.24
CA THR A 31 15.57 1.07 -10.06
C THR A 31 14.90 1.60 -8.79
N SER A 32 14.84 2.93 -8.63
CA SER A 32 14.17 3.58 -7.51
C SER A 32 12.68 3.25 -7.47
N ASP A 33 11.99 3.25 -8.60
CA ASP A 33 10.56 2.95 -8.65
C ASP A 33 10.28 1.47 -8.37
N ILE A 34 11.14 0.56 -8.84
CA ILE A 34 11.07 -0.86 -8.50
C ILE A 34 11.27 -1.08 -6.99
N ILE A 35 12.31 -0.48 -6.40
CA ILE A 35 12.58 -0.57 -4.95
C ILE A 35 11.39 -0.02 -4.14
N LYS A 36 10.84 1.14 -4.54
CA LYS A 36 9.66 1.72 -3.86
C LYS A 36 8.46 0.77 -3.87
N ARG A 37 8.20 0.07 -4.98
CA ARG A 37 7.11 -0.93 -5.06
C ARG A 37 7.33 -2.07 -4.07
N ILE A 38 8.55 -2.61 -4.00
CA ILE A 38 8.91 -3.67 -3.05
C ILE A 38 8.72 -3.21 -1.60
N LEU A 39 9.22 -2.01 -1.27
CA LEU A 39 9.12 -1.46 0.08
C LEU A 39 7.68 -1.18 0.50
N LYS A 40 6.82 -0.72 -0.42
CA LYS A 40 5.41 -0.43 -0.16
C LYS A 40 4.67 -1.68 0.37
N ASP A 41 4.92 -2.83 -0.23
CA ASP A 41 4.21 -4.07 0.08
C ASP A 41 4.96 -4.95 1.11
N TYR A 42 6.10 -4.46 1.63
CA TYR A 42 6.95 -5.21 2.57
C TYR A 42 6.19 -5.71 3.80
N ASN A 43 5.43 -4.83 4.47
CA ASN A 43 4.67 -5.24 5.67
C ASN A 43 3.61 -6.31 5.36
N GLN A 44 3.00 -6.27 4.17
CA GLN A 44 2.03 -7.28 3.74
C GLN A 44 2.71 -8.63 3.48
N TYR A 45 3.87 -8.60 2.82
CA TYR A 45 4.70 -9.80 2.63
C TYR A 45 5.04 -10.47 3.95
N ILE A 46 5.49 -9.71 4.95
CA ILE A 46 5.80 -10.23 6.28
C ILE A 46 4.57 -10.89 6.92
N MET A 47 3.42 -10.21 6.93
CA MET A 47 2.22 -10.75 7.58
C MET A 47 1.65 -12.00 6.93
N ARG A 48 1.68 -12.05 5.59
CA ARG A 48 1.26 -13.22 4.84
C ARG A 48 2.13 -14.43 5.17
N ASN A 49 3.45 -14.25 5.25
CA ASN A 49 4.37 -15.35 5.55
C ASN A 49 4.31 -15.76 7.02
N LEU A 50 4.19 -14.82 7.96
CA LEU A 50 3.96 -15.16 9.38
C LEU A 50 2.68 -15.98 9.57
N THR A 51 1.62 -15.67 8.82
CA THR A 51 0.35 -16.43 8.87
C THR A 51 0.50 -17.84 8.28
N ARG A 52 1.42 -18.03 7.34
CA ARG A 52 1.76 -19.34 6.74
C ARG A 52 2.69 -20.19 7.63
N GLY A 53 3.16 -19.67 8.75
CA GLY A 53 4.00 -20.40 9.70
C GLY A 53 5.50 -20.13 9.58
N TYR A 54 5.94 -19.17 8.76
CA TYR A 54 7.35 -18.75 8.74
C TYR A 54 7.74 -18.06 10.05
N SER A 55 8.96 -18.29 10.52
CA SER A 55 9.48 -17.63 11.72
C SER A 55 9.89 -16.20 11.41
N ARG A 56 9.73 -15.30 12.39
CA ARG A 56 10.24 -13.92 12.30
C ARG A 56 11.74 -13.85 12.03
N LYS A 57 12.51 -14.85 12.49
CA LYS A 57 13.97 -14.90 12.34
C LYS A 57 14.33 -15.12 10.86
N ASP A 58 13.62 -16.03 10.20
CA ASP A 58 13.83 -16.35 8.78
C ASP A 58 13.46 -15.17 7.87
N LEU A 59 12.49 -14.36 8.31
CA LEU A 59 12.05 -13.15 7.62
C LEU A 59 12.90 -11.91 7.95
N GLY A 60 13.89 -12.01 8.84
CA GLY A 60 14.73 -10.88 9.25
C GLY A 60 13.97 -9.79 10.03
N VAL A 61 12.87 -10.14 10.71
CA VAL A 61 11.99 -9.17 11.40
C VAL A 61 12.21 -9.20 12.91
N SER A 62 12.29 -8.01 13.50
CA SER A 62 12.39 -7.85 14.95
C SER A 62 11.10 -8.28 15.67
N TYR A 63 11.23 -8.74 16.91
CA TYR A 63 10.08 -9.21 17.71
C TYR A 63 9.00 -8.12 17.89
N VAL A 64 9.43 -6.89 18.18
CA VAL A 64 8.52 -5.74 18.35
C VAL A 64 7.73 -5.48 17.07
N LYS A 65 8.40 -5.53 15.91
CA LYS A 65 7.76 -5.30 14.61
C LYS A 65 6.73 -6.39 14.31
N GLU A 66 7.05 -7.66 14.59
CA GLU A 66 6.10 -8.76 14.44
C GLU A 66 4.82 -8.52 15.25
N LYS A 67 4.96 -8.17 16.54
CA LYS A 67 3.81 -7.92 17.42
C LYS A 67 3.00 -6.72 16.98
N GLN A 68 3.64 -5.62 16.60
CA GLN A 68 2.96 -4.44 16.05
C GLN A 68 2.11 -4.81 14.83
N LEU A 69 2.67 -5.59 13.90
CA LEU A 69 1.94 -5.99 12.71
C LEU A 69 0.76 -6.93 13.02
N ARG A 70 0.90 -7.85 13.98
CA ARG A 70 -0.20 -8.71 14.45
C ARG A 70 -1.34 -7.90 15.06
N VAL A 71 -1.04 -6.91 15.89
CA VAL A 71 -2.04 -6.00 16.48
C VAL A 71 -2.75 -5.21 15.39
N ASN A 72 -2.00 -4.62 14.45
CA ASN A 72 -2.57 -3.88 13.34
C ASN A 72 -3.55 -4.74 12.52
N MET A 73 -3.22 -6.00 12.23
CA MET A 73 -4.17 -6.91 11.57
C MET A 73 -5.43 -7.17 12.39
N GLY A 74 -5.30 -7.33 13.71
CA GLY A 74 -6.44 -7.50 14.60
C GLY A 74 -7.38 -6.30 14.55
N ILE A 75 -6.83 -5.09 14.58
CA ILE A 75 -7.57 -3.83 14.46
C ILE A 75 -8.24 -3.72 13.08
N THR A 76 -7.53 -4.05 12.00
CA THR A 76 -8.11 -4.04 10.64
C THR A 76 -9.31 -4.98 10.52
N LYS A 77 -9.19 -6.22 11.02
CA LYS A 77 -10.30 -7.19 11.02
C LYS A 77 -11.49 -6.73 11.86
N LEU A 78 -11.22 -6.12 13.01
CA LEU A 78 -12.29 -5.55 13.84
C LEU A 78 -13.02 -4.43 13.11
N LYS A 79 -12.26 -3.52 12.47
CA LYS A 79 -12.82 -2.41 11.68
C LYS A 79 -13.68 -2.93 10.52
N GLU A 80 -13.26 -3.98 9.83
CA GLU A 80 -14.03 -4.63 8.77
C GLU A 80 -15.35 -5.20 9.30
N LYS A 81 -15.33 -5.96 10.41
CA LYS A 81 -16.54 -6.50 11.03
C LYS A 81 -17.51 -5.42 11.50
N VAL A 82 -16.99 -4.32 12.07
CA VAL A 82 -17.82 -3.19 12.50
C VAL A 82 -18.48 -2.53 11.29
N LYS A 83 -17.72 -2.32 10.20
CA LYS A 83 -18.25 -1.76 8.96
C LYS A 83 -19.35 -2.65 8.36
N GLU A 84 -19.13 -3.97 8.33
CA GLU A 84 -20.12 -4.94 7.87
C GLU A 84 -21.41 -4.89 8.71
N HIS A 85 -21.28 -4.81 10.04
CA HIS A 85 -22.44 -4.64 10.92
C HIS A 85 -23.17 -3.32 10.65
N GLN A 86 -22.44 -2.20 10.53
CA GLN A 86 -23.05 -0.90 10.20
C GLN A 86 -23.84 -0.97 8.89
N GLU A 87 -23.29 -1.56 7.83
CA GLU A 87 -23.96 -1.73 6.53
C GLU A 87 -25.23 -2.60 6.65
N LYS A 88 -25.20 -3.67 7.46
CA LYS A 88 -26.37 -4.51 7.76
C LYS A 88 -27.44 -3.74 8.53
N PHE A 89 -27.08 -2.95 9.53
CA PHE A 89 -28.03 -2.12 10.27
C PHE A 89 -28.64 -1.03 9.39
N HIS A 90 -27.85 -0.36 8.55
CA HIS A 90 -28.34 0.66 7.61
C HIS A 90 -29.32 0.08 6.58
N SER A 91 -29.01 -1.10 6.02
CA SER A 91 -29.92 -1.78 5.08
C SER A 91 -31.21 -2.23 5.77
N ALA A 92 -31.13 -2.82 6.96
CA ALA A 92 -32.31 -3.19 7.76
C ALA A 92 -33.19 -1.98 8.12
N ALA A 93 -32.59 -0.87 8.57
CA ALA A 93 -33.31 0.37 8.88
C ALA A 93 -34.01 0.96 7.63
N LYS A 94 -33.36 0.90 6.46
CA LYS A 94 -33.95 1.34 5.19
C LYS A 94 -35.14 0.47 4.76
N ILE A 95 -35.07 -0.85 4.99
CA ILE A 95 -36.17 -1.78 4.72
C ILE A 95 -37.35 -1.51 5.65
N ALA A 96 -37.10 -1.36 6.96
CA ALA A 96 -38.13 -1.07 7.96
C ALA A 96 -38.84 0.28 7.71
N GLY A 97 -38.08 1.33 7.35
CA GLY A 97 -38.66 2.63 6.99
C GLY A 97 -39.53 2.59 5.73
N LYS A 98 -39.22 1.70 4.77
CA LYS A 98 -40.02 1.53 3.55
C LYS A 98 -41.31 0.75 3.80
N GLN A 99 -41.30 -0.21 4.73
CA GLN A 99 -42.51 -0.93 5.17
C GLN A 99 -43.48 -0.02 5.97
N SER A 100 -42.97 0.91 6.77
CA SER A 100 -43.80 1.86 7.53
C SER A 100 -44.50 2.92 6.68
N CYS A 101 -43.97 3.24 5.48
CA CYS A 101 -44.54 4.25 4.57
C CYS A 101 -45.61 3.67 3.62
N GLY A 102 -45.77 2.34 3.56
CA GLY A 102 -46.66 1.66 2.62
C GLY A 102 -48.10 1.42 3.10
N VAL A 103 -48.50 1.95 4.27
CA VAL A 103 -49.81 1.67 4.89
C VAL A 103 -50.60 2.96 5.14
N TYR A 104 -50.72 3.84 4.15
CA TYR A 104 -51.77 4.89 4.11
C TYR A 104 -51.96 5.32 2.64
N GLY A 105 -52.83 4.64 1.90
CA GLY A 105 -53.08 5.02 0.50
C GLY A 105 -54.05 4.14 -0.27
N GLU A 106 -55.08 3.58 0.37
CA GLU A 106 -56.25 3.04 -0.36
C GLU A 106 -57.52 3.34 0.45
N TYR A 107 -58.05 4.56 0.26
CA TYR A 107 -59.48 4.91 0.35
C TYR A 107 -59.75 6.03 -0.65
#